data_AF-A0A4Y2RB07-F1
#
_entry.id   AF-A0A4Y2RB07-F1
#
_cell.length_a   1.000
_cell.length_b   1.000
_cell.length_c   1.000
_cell.angle_alpha   90.00
_cell.angle_beta   90.00
_cell.angle_gamma   90.00
#
_symmetry.space_group_name_H-M   'P 1'
#
loop_
_entity.id
_entity.type
_entity.pdbx_description
1 polymer ?
#
loop_
_entity_poly.entity_id
_entity_poly.type
_entity_poly.pdbx_seq_one_letter_code
_entity_poly.pdbx_strand_id
1 'polypeptide(L)'
;FKSDLPTYRPLHKQMSTPSSPWWQWSERSRFCVLFATVVLSTIAFWAGVLLWNTRSPADTSAHSMRNHQWYRDAVFYEIFPASFLDTDSDGYGDFQGIIRKLDYIRDLGTTAIRLNSIFSALDYPLEYEHIIDLHSADPHLGRMDDFR
;
A
#
# COMPACT_ATOMS: atom_id res chain seq x y z
N PHE A 1 -76.05 -74.98 15.51
CA PHE A 1 -76.08 -73.59 16.00
C PHE A 1 -74.63 -73.09 16.03
N LYS A 2 -74.29 -72.10 15.18
CA LYS A 2 -72.98 -71.43 14.94
C LYS A 2 -71.81 -72.34 14.50
N SER A 3 -71.27 -72.35 13.27
CA SER A 3 -70.82 -71.33 12.30
C SER A 3 -69.57 -70.54 12.74
N ASP A 4 -68.37 -71.02 12.40
CA ASP A 4 -67.14 -70.23 12.47
C ASP A 4 -66.26 -70.49 11.24
N LEU A 5 -66.38 -69.62 10.24
CA LEU A 5 -65.45 -69.48 9.13
C LEU A 5 -64.20 -68.72 9.61
N PRO A 6 -62.98 -69.07 9.18
CA PRO A 6 -61.80 -68.33 9.55
C PRO A 6 -61.83 -66.93 8.91
N THR A 7 -61.94 -65.91 9.76
CA THR A 7 -61.95 -64.50 9.36
C THR A 7 -60.54 -64.10 8.93
N TYR A 8 -60.37 -63.74 7.65
CA TYR A 8 -59.11 -63.21 7.12
C TYR A 8 -58.86 -61.81 7.72
N ARG A 9 -57.78 -61.67 8.50
CA ARG A 9 -57.36 -60.39 9.09
C ARG A 9 -56.36 -59.72 8.12
N PRO A 10 -56.65 -58.54 7.54
CA PRO A 10 -55.66 -57.87 6.71
C PRO A 10 -54.52 -57.37 7.59
N LEU A 11 -53.28 -57.71 7.24
CA LEU A 11 -52.08 -57.08 7.78
C LEU A 11 -52.01 -55.65 7.24
N HIS A 12 -52.69 -54.71 7.90
CA HIS A 12 -52.36 -53.30 7.76
C HIS A 12 -50.98 -53.11 8.38
N LYS A 13 -49.95 -53.17 7.55
CA LYS A 13 -48.61 -52.69 7.86
C LYS A 13 -48.77 -51.19 8.13
N GLN A 14 -48.88 -50.79 9.40
CA GLN A 14 -48.72 -49.39 9.77
C GLN A 14 -47.29 -49.01 9.36
N MET A 15 -47.16 -48.31 8.24
CA MET A 15 -45.96 -47.55 7.94
C MET A 15 -45.93 -46.41 8.94
N SER A 16 -45.23 -46.62 10.05
CA SER A 16 -44.78 -45.53 10.91
C SER A 16 -43.87 -44.66 10.05
N THR A 17 -44.39 -43.54 9.57
CA THR A 17 -43.54 -42.45 9.08
C THR A 17 -42.66 -42.02 10.25
N PRO A 18 -41.32 -42.07 10.16
CA PRO A 18 -40.50 -41.47 11.18
C PRO A 18 -40.54 -39.95 10.94
N SER A 19 -41.64 -39.30 11.30
CA SER A 19 -41.68 -37.84 11.40
C SER A 19 -41.21 -37.46 12.78
N SER A 20 -39.97 -37.80 13.14
CA SER A 20 -39.33 -37.16 14.29
C SER A 20 -39.00 -35.74 13.85
N PRO A 21 -39.69 -34.71 14.35
CA PRO A 21 -39.39 -33.35 13.97
C PRO A 21 -38.02 -32.99 14.55
N TRP A 22 -37.21 -32.24 13.82
CA TRP A 22 -35.81 -31.92 14.14
C TRP A 22 -35.62 -31.29 15.54
N TRP A 23 -36.67 -30.71 16.13
CA TRP A 23 -36.66 -30.18 17.50
C TRP A 23 -36.78 -31.24 18.60
N GLN A 24 -36.93 -32.54 18.31
CA GLN A 24 -37.02 -33.62 19.31
C GLN A 24 -35.68 -34.28 19.63
N TRP A 25 -34.58 -33.88 18.98
CA TRP A 25 -33.27 -34.47 19.18
C TRP A 25 -32.83 -34.34 20.65
N SER A 26 -32.12 -35.35 21.17
CA SER A 26 -31.58 -35.30 22.54
C SER A 26 -30.74 -34.03 22.72
N GLU A 27 -30.70 -33.45 23.92
CA GLU A 27 -29.96 -32.20 24.13
C GLU A 27 -28.50 -32.33 23.68
N ARG A 28 -27.89 -33.49 23.92
CA ARG A 28 -26.55 -33.84 23.45
C ARG A 28 -26.42 -33.77 21.93
N SER A 29 -27.42 -34.24 21.20
CA SER A 29 -27.46 -34.21 19.74
C SER A 29 -27.64 -32.78 19.19
N ARG A 30 -28.40 -31.91 19.87
CA ARG A 30 -28.55 -30.49 19.48
C ARG A 30 -27.26 -29.71 19.69
N PHE A 31 -26.58 -29.93 20.82
CA PHE A 31 -25.27 -29.34 21.07
C PHE A 31 -24.24 -29.78 20.03
N CYS A 32 -24.21 -31.06 19.65
CA CYS A 32 -23.31 -31.53 18.60
C CYS A 32 -23.58 -30.86 17.24
N VAL A 33 -24.85 -30.70 16.85
CA VAL A 33 -25.21 -30.05 15.58
C VAL A 33 -24.84 -28.57 15.60
N LEU A 34 -25.17 -27.82 16.66
CA LEU A 34 -24.82 -26.40 16.77
C LEU A 34 -23.30 -26.19 16.78
N PHE A 35 -22.57 -26.99 17.56
CA PHE A 35 -21.12 -26.92 17.61
C PHE A 35 -20.50 -27.22 16.24
N ALA A 36 -20.98 -28.27 15.54
CA ALA A 36 -20.52 -28.59 14.20
C ALA A 36 -20.77 -27.44 13.20
N THR A 37 -21.93 -26.78 13.27
CA THR A 37 -22.22 -25.64 12.38
C THR A 37 -21.32 -24.44 12.64
N VAL A 38 -20.99 -24.15 13.90
CA VAL A 38 -20.07 -23.06 14.27
C VAL A 38 -18.64 -23.37 13.84
N VAL A 39 -18.19 -24.62 14.01
CA VAL A 39 -16.86 -25.06 13.57
C VAL A 39 -16.74 -25.01 12.04
N LEU A 40 -17.76 -25.49 11.32
CA LEU A 40 -17.75 -25.44 9.86
C LEU A 40 -17.80 -24.00 9.32
N SER A 41 -18.58 -23.10 9.94
CA SER A 41 -18.64 -21.70 9.52
C SER A 41 -17.34 -20.95 9.78
N THR A 42 -16.67 -21.20 10.91
CA THR A 42 -15.35 -20.62 11.20
C THR A 42 -14.27 -21.16 10.28
N ILE A 43 -14.26 -22.46 9.98
CA ILE A 43 -13.33 -23.02 8.98
C ILE A 43 -13.58 -22.41 7.59
N ALA A 44 -14.84 -22.27 7.17
CA ALA A 44 -15.17 -21.65 5.89
C ALA A 44 -14.78 -20.17 5.83
N PHE A 45 -14.96 -19.43 6.93
CA PHE A 45 -14.53 -18.03 7.05
C PHE A 45 -13.01 -17.90 6.92
N TRP A 46 -12.24 -18.70 7.67
CA TRP A 46 -10.78 -18.68 7.58
C TRP A 46 -10.25 -19.19 6.24
N ALA A 47 -10.90 -20.18 5.64
CA ALA A 47 -10.59 -20.60 4.27
C ALA A 47 -10.85 -19.47 3.27
N GLY A 48 -11.92 -18.70 3.44
CA GLY A 48 -12.20 -17.49 2.66
C GLY A 48 -11.14 -16.41 2.84
N VAL A 49 -10.69 -16.16 4.07
CA VAL A 49 -9.60 -15.20 4.39
C VAL A 49 -8.28 -15.65 3.79
N LEU A 50 -7.94 -16.95 3.87
CA LEU A 50 -6.74 -17.51 3.24
C LEU A 50 -6.83 -17.43 1.71
N LEU A 51 -7.99 -17.70 1.14
CA LEU A 51 -8.22 -17.56 -0.30
C LEU A 51 -8.15 -16.09 -0.74
N TRP A 52 -8.61 -15.16 0.09
CA TRP A 52 -8.50 -13.72 -0.15
C TRP A 52 -7.05 -13.24 -0.08
N ASN A 53 -6.26 -13.69 0.89
CA ASN A 53 -4.84 -13.37 0.99
C ASN A 53 -4.02 -13.95 -0.17
N THR A 54 -4.44 -15.10 -0.73
CA THR A 54 -3.77 -15.72 -1.89
C THR A 54 -4.27 -15.20 -3.24
N ARG A 55 -5.49 -14.68 -3.31
CA ARG A 55 -6.06 -14.02 -4.50
C ARG A 55 -5.90 -12.51 -4.51
N SER A 56 -5.43 -11.93 -3.41
CA SER A 56 -4.97 -10.54 -3.41
C SER A 56 -4.03 -10.44 -4.60
N PRO A 57 -4.39 -9.69 -5.66
CA PRO A 57 -3.55 -9.60 -6.84
C PRO A 57 -2.20 -9.20 -6.30
N ALA A 58 -1.18 -10.05 -6.53
CA ALA A 58 0.19 -9.71 -6.21
C ALA A 58 0.37 -8.33 -6.79
N ASP A 59 0.50 -7.35 -5.90
CA ASP A 59 0.44 -5.94 -6.16
C ASP A 59 1.16 -5.72 -7.49
N THR A 60 0.43 -5.36 -8.56
CA THR A 60 1.09 -5.06 -9.85
C THR A 60 2.07 -3.89 -9.64
N SER A 61 1.92 -3.17 -8.52
CA SER A 61 2.88 -2.24 -7.94
C SER A 61 4.22 -2.88 -7.52
N ALA A 62 4.32 -4.14 -7.12
CA ALA A 62 5.60 -4.77 -6.79
C ALA A 62 6.48 -5.05 -8.03
N HIS A 63 5.86 -5.26 -9.20
CA HIS A 63 6.59 -5.35 -10.49
C HIS A 63 6.80 -3.96 -11.13
N SER A 64 5.94 -2.97 -10.84
CA SER A 64 6.17 -1.58 -11.23
C SER A 64 7.21 -0.87 -10.34
N MET A 65 7.36 -1.26 -9.07
CA MET A 65 8.30 -0.66 -8.10
C MET A 65 9.77 -0.86 -8.49
N ARG A 66 10.10 -1.88 -9.31
CA ARG A 66 11.47 -2.07 -9.81
C ARG A 66 11.81 -1.28 -11.08
N ASN A 67 10.82 -0.65 -11.72
CA ASN A 67 11.01 0.11 -12.96
C ASN A 67 10.27 1.45 -12.97
N HIS A 68 9.82 1.93 -11.81
CA HIS A 68 9.27 3.28 -11.69
C HIS A 68 10.45 4.26 -11.68
N GLN A 69 10.82 4.70 -12.89
CA GLN A 69 11.84 5.72 -13.08
C GLN A 69 11.33 7.01 -12.44
N TRP A 70 11.93 7.41 -11.31
CA TRP A 70 11.50 8.56 -10.50
C TRP A 70 11.25 9.83 -11.33
N TYR A 71 12.00 10.01 -12.41
CA TYR A 71 11.93 11.18 -13.27
C TYR A 71 10.73 11.20 -14.23
N ARG A 72 10.06 10.06 -14.48
CA ARG A 72 8.95 9.98 -15.45
C ARG A 72 7.71 10.75 -14.99
N ASP A 73 7.48 10.74 -13.69
CA ASP A 73 6.35 11.43 -13.05
C ASP A 73 6.83 12.64 -12.23
N ALA A 74 8.10 13.04 -12.41
CA ALA A 74 8.67 14.15 -11.67
C ALA A 74 8.30 15.51 -12.29
N VAL A 75 7.98 16.46 -11.42
CA VAL A 75 7.92 17.89 -11.75
C VAL A 75 9.24 18.49 -11.29
N PHE A 76 9.98 19.09 -12.23
CA PHE A 76 11.29 19.69 -11.97
C PHE A 76 11.17 21.19 -11.73
N TYR A 77 11.86 21.69 -10.70
CA TYR A 77 12.09 23.11 -10.47
C TYR A 77 13.56 23.43 -10.73
N GLU A 78 13.83 24.26 -11.72
CA GLU A 78 15.20 24.65 -12.07
C GLU A 78 15.60 25.92 -11.33
N ILE A 79 16.74 25.88 -10.63
CA ILE A 79 17.25 26.99 -9.82
C ILE A 79 18.65 27.36 -10.29
N PHE A 80 18.86 28.65 -10.53
CA PHE A 80 20.18 29.24 -10.57
C PHE A 80 20.53 29.79 -9.17
N PRO A 81 21.43 29.14 -8.42
CA PRO A 81 21.65 29.47 -7.00
C PRO A 81 22.02 30.93 -6.76
N ALA A 82 22.97 31.45 -7.54
CA ALA A 82 23.47 32.83 -7.43
C ALA A 82 22.39 33.93 -7.58
N SER A 83 21.23 33.63 -8.17
CA SER A 83 20.13 34.60 -8.32
C SER A 83 18.91 34.29 -7.46
N PHE A 84 18.96 33.26 -6.61
CA PHE A 84 17.77 32.75 -5.93
C PHE A 84 17.50 33.46 -4.60
N LEU A 85 18.39 33.29 -3.62
CA LEU A 85 18.27 33.96 -2.32
C LEU A 85 19.64 34.08 -1.66
N ASP A 86 20.06 35.31 -1.42
CA ASP A 86 21.26 35.68 -0.65
C ASP A 86 20.96 35.59 0.86
N THR A 87 21.84 34.94 1.62
CA THR A 87 21.72 34.86 3.08
C THR A 87 22.86 35.46 3.87
N ASP A 88 23.97 35.87 3.24
CA ASP A 88 25.15 36.46 3.88
C ASP A 88 25.44 37.91 3.45
N SER A 89 24.59 38.48 2.59
CA SER A 89 24.62 39.85 2.08
C SER A 89 25.81 40.15 1.17
N ASP A 90 26.35 39.16 0.47
CA ASP A 90 27.40 39.35 -0.54
C ASP A 90 26.86 39.78 -1.92
N GLY A 91 25.54 39.73 -2.12
CA GLY A 91 24.84 40.11 -3.35
C GLY A 91 24.46 38.93 -4.25
N TYR A 92 24.85 37.70 -3.89
CA TYR A 92 24.58 36.48 -4.63
C TYR A 92 23.88 35.44 -3.75
N GLY A 93 23.07 34.60 -4.38
CA GLY A 93 22.38 33.52 -3.67
C GLY A 93 23.29 32.33 -3.35
N ASP A 94 23.00 31.68 -2.23
CA ASP A 94 23.83 30.61 -1.66
C ASP A 94 22.99 29.35 -1.36
N PHE A 95 23.64 28.26 -0.94
CA PHE A 95 22.95 27.02 -0.59
C PHE A 95 22.00 27.18 0.60
N GLN A 96 22.35 28.02 1.58
CA GLN A 96 21.51 28.28 2.74
C GLN A 96 20.19 28.97 2.35
N GLY A 97 20.22 29.82 1.32
CA GLY A 97 19.06 30.44 0.72
C GLY A 97 18.12 29.43 0.08
N ILE A 98 18.67 28.45 -0.64
CA ILE A 98 17.90 27.33 -1.20
C ILE A 98 17.25 26.52 -0.08
N ILE A 99 18.02 26.14 0.96
CA ILE A 99 17.54 25.37 2.10
C ILE A 99 16.35 26.07 2.78
N ARG A 100 16.45 27.40 3.01
CA ARG A 100 15.38 28.20 3.62
C ARG A 100 14.08 28.27 2.80
N LYS A 101 14.13 27.92 1.51
CA LYS A 101 12.96 27.93 0.61
C LYS A 101 12.51 26.55 0.17
N LEU A 102 13.07 25.46 0.72
CA LEU A 102 12.61 24.11 0.41
C LEU A 102 11.13 23.90 0.71
N ASP A 103 10.61 24.49 1.79
CA ASP A 103 9.17 24.45 2.09
C ASP A 103 8.34 25.10 0.97
N TYR A 104 8.77 26.24 0.45
CA TYR A 104 8.10 26.90 -0.68
C TYR A 104 8.12 26.04 -1.94
N ILE A 105 9.27 25.42 -2.26
CA ILE A 105 9.42 24.56 -3.44
C ILE A 105 8.55 23.30 -3.31
N ARG A 106 8.44 22.73 -2.11
CA ARG A 106 7.54 21.62 -1.81
C ARG A 106 6.09 22.03 -1.99
N ASP A 107 5.70 23.19 -1.49
CA ASP A 107 4.30 23.67 -1.53
C ASP A 107 3.84 23.98 -2.96
N LEU A 108 4.76 24.25 -3.89
CA LEU A 108 4.48 24.32 -5.34
C LEU A 108 4.08 22.97 -5.96
N GLY A 109 4.24 21.85 -5.23
CA GLY A 109 3.98 20.49 -5.72
C GLY A 109 5.14 19.92 -6.52
N THR A 110 6.34 20.50 -6.39
CA THR A 110 7.52 20.05 -7.12
C THR A 110 8.15 18.82 -6.47
N THR A 111 8.63 17.88 -7.27
CA THR A 111 9.16 16.60 -6.78
C THR A 111 10.66 16.42 -7.00
N ALA A 112 11.28 17.26 -7.84
CA ALA A 112 12.71 17.29 -8.04
C ALA A 112 13.22 18.73 -8.24
N ILE A 113 14.42 19.01 -7.74
CA ILE A 113 15.12 20.28 -7.97
C ILE A 113 16.26 20.00 -8.95
N ARG A 114 16.35 20.82 -10.00
CA ARG A 114 17.49 20.87 -10.91
C ARG A 114 18.29 22.12 -10.58
N LEU A 115 19.53 21.96 -10.19
CA LEU A 115 20.44 23.09 -10.03
C LEU A 115 21.19 23.33 -11.34
N ASN A 116 21.36 24.60 -11.71
CA ASN A 116 22.39 25.01 -12.67
C ASN A 116 23.80 24.69 -12.13
N SER A 117 24.85 25.03 -12.88
CA SER A 117 26.22 24.74 -12.45
C SER A 117 26.48 25.29 -11.05
N ILE A 118 26.91 24.40 -10.16
CA ILE A 118 27.31 24.71 -8.79
C ILE A 118 28.81 24.48 -8.58
N PHE A 119 29.51 23.99 -9.61
CA PHE A 119 30.91 23.64 -9.53
C PHE A 119 31.79 24.88 -9.46
N SER A 120 32.96 24.75 -8.84
CA SER A 120 33.90 25.86 -8.82
C SER A 120 34.35 26.21 -10.23
N ALA A 121 34.27 27.51 -10.56
CA ALA A 121 34.63 28.03 -11.88
C ALA A 121 35.35 29.39 -11.76
N LEU A 122 36.13 29.78 -12.78
CA LEU A 122 36.86 31.05 -12.77
C LEU A 122 35.94 32.28 -12.92
N ASP A 123 34.77 32.08 -13.50
CA ASP A 123 33.83 33.08 -13.98
C ASP A 123 32.50 33.10 -13.18
N TYR A 124 32.40 32.27 -12.13
CA TYR A 124 31.29 32.28 -11.18
C TYR A 124 31.30 33.56 -10.32
N PRO A 125 30.14 34.13 -9.90
CA PRO A 125 28.74 33.70 -10.12
C PRO A 125 28.04 34.26 -11.37
N LEU A 126 28.74 35.03 -12.21
CA LEU A 126 28.13 35.64 -13.40
C LEU A 126 27.98 34.64 -14.54
N GLU A 127 28.98 33.78 -14.71
CA GLU A 127 29.05 32.74 -15.73
C GLU A 127 29.58 31.44 -15.08
N TYR A 128 29.63 30.36 -15.83
CA TYR A 128 30.11 29.06 -15.33
C TYR A 128 30.65 28.19 -16.47
N GLU A 129 31.29 28.82 -17.47
CA GLU A 129 31.85 28.13 -18.63
C GLU A 129 33.20 27.49 -18.29
N HIS A 130 33.99 28.13 -17.42
CA HIS A 130 35.37 27.73 -17.12
C HIS A 130 35.48 27.00 -15.78
N ILE A 131 34.98 25.77 -15.74
CA ILE A 131 35.00 24.91 -14.55
C ILE A 131 36.45 24.52 -14.20
N ILE A 132 36.84 24.74 -12.94
CA ILE A 132 38.17 24.38 -12.41
C ILE A 132 38.15 23.04 -11.67
N ASP A 133 37.04 22.70 -11.03
CA ASP A 133 36.91 21.46 -10.25
C ASP A 133 35.46 20.99 -10.19
N LEU A 134 35.20 19.77 -10.69
CA LEU A 134 33.89 19.12 -10.70
C LEU A 134 33.56 18.41 -9.38
N HIS A 135 34.49 18.35 -8.45
CA HIS A 135 34.30 17.74 -7.13
C HIS A 135 34.06 18.77 -6.03
N SER A 136 34.27 20.05 -6.30
CA SER A 136 34.01 21.14 -5.36
C SER A 136 32.89 22.05 -5.86
N ALA A 137 32.13 22.59 -4.90
CA ALA A 137 31.16 23.63 -5.17
C ALA A 137 31.86 24.99 -5.20
N ASP A 138 31.32 25.95 -5.93
CA ASP A 138 31.90 27.29 -5.98
C ASP A 138 31.89 27.95 -4.58
N PRO A 139 32.99 28.60 -4.15
CA PRO A 139 33.06 29.24 -2.84
C PRO A 139 31.99 30.30 -2.58
N HIS A 140 31.44 30.95 -3.62
CA HIS A 140 30.35 31.93 -3.45
C HIS A 140 29.04 31.28 -3.00
N LEU A 141 28.86 29.98 -3.21
CA LEU A 141 27.64 29.26 -2.80
C LEU A 141 27.65 28.81 -1.34
N GLY A 142 28.78 28.99 -0.65
CA GLY A 142 29.01 28.52 0.72
C GLY A 142 29.99 27.35 0.77
N ARG A 143 29.91 26.55 1.84
CA ARG A 143 30.82 25.42 2.06
C ARG A 143 30.22 24.17 1.43
N MET A 144 31.08 23.24 1.00
CA MET A 144 30.63 21.92 0.52
C MET A 144 29.76 21.17 1.56
N ASP A 145 29.98 21.44 2.85
CA ASP A 145 29.17 20.84 3.92
C ASP A 145 27.72 21.35 3.92
N ASP A 146 27.44 22.54 3.37
CA ASP A 146 26.08 23.06 3.22
C ASP A 146 25.28 22.31 2.13
N PHE A 147 25.96 21.55 1.25
CA PHE A 147 25.35 20.79 0.16
C PHE A 147 25.05 19.32 0.51
N ARG A 148 25.63 18.79 1.59
CA ARG A 148 25.50 17.38 2.00
C ARG A 148 24.21 17.10 2.76
#